data_AF-A0A1Y2H2C6-F1
#
_entry.id   AF-A0A1Y2H2C6-F1
#
_cell.length_a   1.000
_cell.length_b   1.000
_cell.length_c   1.000
_cell.angle_alpha   90.00
_cell.angle_beta   90.00
_cell.angle_gamma   90.00
#
_symmetry.space_group_name_H-M   'P 1'
#
loop_
_entity.id
_entity.type
_entity.pdbx_description
1 polymer ?
#
loop_
_entity_poly.entity_id
_entity_poly.type
_entity_poly.pdbx_seq_one_letter_code
_entity_poly.pdbx_strand_id
1 'polypeptide(L)'
;MKPVIILCALLVASLTAAKPNYSYKRCIRAYGPSSFVCDDLCNICKCARYGLISTEKACPPYDFETCKKVKGTGKWPCYSGNNICRCAPEGIEVCGL
;
A
#
# COMPACT_ATOMS: atom_id res chain seq x y z
N MET A 1 6.24 15.86 -14.55
CA MET A 1 4.80 15.80 -14.88
C MET A 1 4.10 15.14 -13.69
N LYS A 2 3.25 15.86 -12.96
CA LYS A 2 2.49 15.35 -11.79
C LYS A 2 1.04 15.17 -12.22
N PRO A 3 0.34 14.06 -11.90
CA PRO A 3 -1.05 13.93 -12.29
C PRO A 3 -1.91 14.88 -11.45
N VAL A 4 -2.82 15.56 -12.14
CA VAL A 4 -3.77 16.51 -11.58
C VAL A 4 -4.88 15.72 -10.90
N ILE A 5 -4.92 15.76 -9.57
CA ILE A 5 -6.08 15.34 -8.80
C ILE A 5 -7.04 16.54 -8.80
N ILE A 6 -8.01 16.56 -9.71
CA ILE A 6 -9.11 17.55 -9.65
C ILE A 6 -10.09 17.09 -8.58
N LEU A 7 -9.88 17.53 -7.34
CA LEU A 7 -10.88 17.43 -6.27
C LEU A 7 -11.77 18.67 -6.31
N CYS A 8 -12.99 18.50 -6.81
CA CYS A 8 -14.04 19.50 -6.72
C CYS A 8 -14.67 19.43 -5.32
N ALA A 9 -14.27 20.31 -4.41
CA ALA A 9 -15.07 20.90 -3.32
C ALA A 9 -14.14 21.49 -2.24
N LEU A 10 -14.23 22.81 -2.06
CA LEU A 10 -13.64 23.55 -0.96
C LEU A 10 -14.38 23.22 0.34
N LEU A 11 -13.74 22.46 1.23
CA LEU A 11 -13.96 22.50 2.67
C LEU A 11 -12.58 22.40 3.32
N VAL A 12 -12.11 23.52 3.86
CA VAL A 12 -10.92 23.60 4.73
C VAL A 12 -11.24 22.91 6.05
N ALA A 13 -11.23 21.58 6.04
CA ALA A 13 -10.98 20.79 7.22
C ALA A 13 -9.48 20.52 7.27
N SER A 14 -8.82 20.85 8.37
CA SER A 14 -7.41 20.52 8.61
C SER A 14 -7.16 19.08 8.18
N LEU A 15 -6.44 18.88 7.07
CA LEU A 15 -6.01 17.56 6.61
C LEU A 15 -4.89 17.05 7.53
N THR A 16 -5.20 16.79 8.79
CA THR A 16 -4.59 15.61 9.39
C THR A 16 -5.20 14.45 8.63
N ALA A 17 -4.58 14.06 7.51
CA ALA A 17 -4.93 12.85 6.78
C ALA A 17 -5.07 11.77 7.85
N ALA A 18 -6.30 11.32 8.09
CA ALA A 18 -6.58 10.38 9.16
C ALA A 18 -5.68 9.18 8.91
N LYS A 19 -4.59 9.04 9.68
CA LYS A 19 -3.70 7.90 9.52
C LYS A 19 -4.61 6.69 9.65
N PRO A 20 -4.65 5.79 8.64
CA PRO A 20 -5.46 4.58 8.77
C PRO A 20 -5.09 3.95 10.10
N ASN A 21 -6.10 3.65 10.93
CA ASN A 21 -5.87 3.22 12.31
C ASN A 21 -5.12 1.88 12.28
N TYR A 22 -3.79 1.98 12.31
CA TYR A 22 -2.90 0.85 12.17
C TYR A 22 -3.10 -0.06 13.39
N SER A 23 -3.24 -1.35 13.12
CA SER A 23 -3.29 -2.35 14.17
C SER A 23 -2.28 -3.44 13.87
N TYR A 24 -1.33 -3.63 14.79
CA TYR A 24 -0.35 -4.70 14.71
C TYR A 24 -1.01 -6.07 14.49
N LYS A 25 -2.08 -6.35 15.24
CA LYS A 25 -2.84 -7.61 15.12
C LYS A 25 -3.45 -7.78 13.71
N ARG A 26 -3.95 -6.70 13.11
CA ARG A 26 -4.47 -6.75 11.72
C ARG A 26 -3.36 -6.96 10.71
N CYS A 27 -2.22 -6.28 10.90
CA CYS A 27 -1.05 -6.45 10.07
C CYS A 27 -0.56 -7.91 10.06
N ILE A 28 -0.38 -8.51 11.24
CA ILE A 28 0.05 -9.91 11.37
C ILE A 28 -0.96 -10.87 10.76
N ARG A 29 -2.26 -10.58 10.88
CA ARG A 29 -3.30 -11.39 10.22
C ARG A 29 -3.23 -11.32 8.70
N ALA A 30 -2.91 -10.14 8.16
CA ALA A 30 -2.85 -9.89 6.72
C ALA A 30 -1.58 -10.45 6.05
N TYR A 31 -0.43 -10.27 6.69
CA TYR A 31 0.88 -10.55 6.07
C TYR A 31 1.71 -11.61 6.81
N GLY A 32 1.25 -12.06 7.97
CA GLY A 32 2.01 -12.95 8.84
C GLY A 32 3.05 -12.22 9.71
N PRO A 33 3.76 -12.95 10.59
CA PRO A 33 4.77 -12.39 11.49
C PRO A 33 6.14 -12.15 10.84
N SER A 34 6.37 -12.77 9.68
CA SER A 34 7.62 -12.67 8.91
C SER A 34 7.65 -11.37 8.09
N SER A 35 8.83 -11.06 7.54
CA SER A 35 8.96 -9.97 6.58
C SER A 35 8.32 -10.34 5.23
N PHE A 36 7.87 -9.33 4.49
CA PHE A 36 7.18 -9.47 3.20
C PHE A 36 7.52 -8.30 2.27
N VAL A 37 7.23 -8.41 0.98
CA VAL A 37 7.48 -7.31 0.03
C VAL A 37 6.41 -6.23 0.20
N CYS A 38 6.84 -4.98 0.37
CA CYS A 38 5.97 -3.82 0.51
C CYS A 38 5.14 -3.59 -0.78
N ASP A 39 4.21 -2.63 -0.75
CA ASP A 39 3.42 -2.29 -1.94
C ASP A 39 4.20 -1.51 -3.00
N ASP A 40 5.38 -0.97 -2.68
CA ASP A 40 6.31 -0.47 -3.69
C ASP A 40 7.01 -1.57 -4.50
N LEU A 41 6.69 -2.86 -4.24
CA LEU A 41 7.19 -4.05 -4.92
C LEU A 41 8.70 -4.29 -4.80
N CYS A 42 9.39 -3.54 -3.94
CA CYS A 42 10.84 -3.49 -3.93
C CYS A 42 11.41 -3.52 -2.51
N ASN A 43 10.85 -2.72 -1.59
CA ASN A 43 11.27 -2.76 -0.20
C ASN A 43 10.73 -4.00 0.50
N ILE A 44 11.44 -4.37 1.57
CA ILE A 44 11.00 -5.43 2.48
C ILE A 44 10.42 -4.77 3.71
N CYS A 45 9.21 -5.19 4.07
CA CYS A 45 8.45 -4.68 5.17
C CYS A 45 8.18 -5.73 6.24
N LYS A 46 7.93 -5.27 7.47
CA LYS A 46 7.53 -6.11 8.59
C LYS A 46 6.56 -5.36 9.49
N CYS A 47 5.58 -6.07 10.04
CA CYS A 47 4.69 -5.55 11.06
C CYS A 47 5.46 -5.19 12.33
N ALA A 48 5.32 -3.96 12.83
CA ALA A 48 5.83 -3.51 14.12
C ALA A 48 4.71 -2.88 14.95
N ARG A 49 4.90 -2.73 16.27
CA ARG A 49 3.82 -2.26 17.17
C ARG A 49 3.27 -0.89 16.79
N TYR A 50 4.10 -0.02 16.22
CA TYR A 50 3.77 1.39 15.92
C TYR A 50 3.56 1.67 14.43
N GLY A 51 3.60 0.64 13.59
CA GLY A 51 3.48 0.79 12.13
C GLY A 51 4.22 -0.29 11.37
N LEU A 52 4.32 -0.12 10.07
CA LEU A 52 5.16 -0.97 9.22
C LEU A 52 6.58 -0.39 9.22
N ILE A 53 7.57 -1.23 9.47
CA ILE A 53 8.97 -0.89 9.20
C ILE A 53 9.31 -1.41 7.81
N SER A 54 10.05 -0.63 7.04
CA SER A 54 10.51 -1.00 5.70
C SER A 54 12.03 -0.85 5.60
N THR A 55 12.64 -1.55 4.66
CA THR A 55 13.94 -1.12 4.13
C THR A 55 13.80 0.22 3.42
N GLU A 56 14.90 0.95 3.28
CA GLU A 56 14.93 2.27 2.60
C GLU A 56 15.77 2.18 1.32
N LYS A 57 15.29 1.39 0.35
CA LYS A 57 15.93 1.29 -0.97
C LYS A 57 15.28 2.26 -1.94
N ALA A 58 16.09 2.83 -2.83
CA ALA A 58 15.57 3.49 -4.02
C ALA A 58 14.93 2.43 -4.94
N CYS A 59 13.63 2.55 -5.17
CA CYS A 59 12.87 1.57 -5.95
C CYS A 59 12.71 2.01 -7.41
N PRO A 60 12.71 1.04 -8.34
CA PRO A 60 12.41 1.33 -9.73
C PRO A 60 10.94 1.81 -9.86
N PRO A 61 10.60 2.43 -11.00
CA PRO A 61 9.21 2.69 -11.34
C PRO A 61 8.36 1.41 -11.31
N TYR A 62 7.05 1.58 -11.10
CA TYR A 62 6.10 0.47 -11.17
C TYR A 62 6.20 -0.27 -12.50
N ASP A 63 6.13 -1.60 -12.43
CA ASP A 63 6.04 -2.48 -13.58
C ASP A 63 4.96 -3.56 -13.32
N PHE A 64 4.04 -3.71 -14.26
CA PHE A 64 2.88 -4.57 -14.10
C PHE A 64 3.26 -6.06 -14.05
N GLU A 65 4.24 -6.48 -14.86
CA GLU A 65 4.71 -7.86 -14.87
C GLU A 65 5.45 -8.22 -13.58
N THR A 66 6.28 -7.31 -13.08
CA THR A 66 6.94 -7.42 -11.78
C THR A 66 5.92 -7.49 -10.65
N CYS A 67 4.86 -6.68 -10.69
CA CYS A 67 3.78 -6.76 -9.72
C CYS A 67 3.16 -8.17 -9.68
N LYS A 68 2.78 -8.72 -10.84
CA LYS A 68 2.22 -10.08 -10.92
C LYS A 68 3.20 -11.14 -10.43
N LYS A 69 4.49 -10.98 -10.69
CA LYS A 69 5.53 -11.91 -10.22
C LYS A 69 5.67 -11.88 -8.69
N VAL A 70 5.59 -10.70 -8.09
CA VAL A 70 5.82 -10.49 -6.64
C VAL A 70 4.57 -10.74 -5.81
N LYS A 71 3.42 -10.20 -6.22
CA LYS A 71 2.16 -10.24 -5.47
C LYS A 71 1.19 -11.30 -5.99
N GLY A 72 1.43 -11.83 -7.17
CA GLY A 72 0.51 -12.72 -7.88
C GLY A 72 -0.52 -11.98 -8.73
N THR A 73 -1.37 -12.74 -9.42
CA THR A 73 -2.50 -12.22 -10.21
C THR A 73 -3.76 -12.00 -9.36
N GLY A 74 -3.73 -12.43 -8.11
CA GLY A 74 -4.83 -12.33 -7.17
C GLY A 74 -4.90 -10.99 -6.44
N LYS A 75 -5.80 -10.94 -5.46
CA LYS A 75 -6.00 -9.80 -4.57
C LYS A 75 -5.20 -9.99 -3.28
N TRP A 76 -4.62 -8.92 -2.73
CA TRP A 76 -3.90 -8.94 -1.45
C TRP A 76 -4.30 -7.75 -0.55
N PRO A 77 -4.15 -7.85 0.78
CA PRO A 77 -4.29 -6.68 1.66
C PRO A 77 -3.22 -5.64 1.34
N CYS A 78 -3.53 -4.35 1.28
CA CYS A 78 -2.55 -3.28 1.04
C CYS A 78 -2.49 -2.24 2.17
N TYR A 79 -1.47 -1.37 2.14
CA TYR A 79 -1.14 -0.43 3.24
C TYR A 79 -2.25 0.57 3.55
N SER A 80 -3.05 0.91 2.56
CA SER A 80 -4.14 1.86 2.71
C SER A 80 -5.31 1.18 3.43
N GLY A 81 -5.44 1.38 4.74
CA GLY A 81 -6.67 1.20 5.53
C GLY A 81 -7.62 0.04 5.16
N ASN A 82 -7.27 -1.21 5.51
CA ASN A 82 -8.06 -2.44 5.25
C ASN A 82 -8.42 -2.70 3.79
N ASN A 83 -7.89 -1.93 2.86
CA ASN A 83 -8.21 -2.13 1.47
C ASN A 83 -7.55 -3.41 0.97
N ILE A 84 -8.22 -3.97 -0.03
CA ILE A 84 -7.68 -5.03 -0.84
C ILE A 84 -7.11 -4.37 -2.09
N CYS A 85 -6.00 -4.86 -2.59
CA CYS A 85 -5.36 -4.37 -3.79
C CYS A 85 -5.16 -5.48 -4.81
N ARG A 86 -4.99 -5.08 -6.07
CA ARG A 86 -4.54 -5.94 -7.16
C ARG A 86 -3.56 -5.20 -8.06
N CYS A 87 -2.79 -5.96 -8.84
CA CYS A 87 -1.97 -5.37 -9.89
C CYS A 87 -2.89 -4.88 -11.02
N ALA A 88 -2.65 -3.67 -11.52
CA ALA A 88 -3.30 -3.12 -12.70
C ALA A 88 -2.25 -2.47 -13.63
N PRO A 89 -2.54 -2.30 -14.93
CA PRO A 89 -1.56 -1.72 -15.87
C PRO A 89 -1.02 -0.35 -15.45
N GLU A 90 -1.86 0.46 -14.81
CA GLU A 90 -1.54 1.84 -14.39
C GLU A 90 -0.97 1.93 -12.95
N GLY A 91 -0.77 0.79 -12.27
CA GLY A 91 -0.28 0.76 -10.88
C GLY A 91 -0.99 -0.27 -10.00
N ILE A 92 -0.83 -0.11 -8.69
CA ILE A 92 -1.60 -0.89 -7.72
C ILE A 92 -2.97 -0.26 -7.57
N GLU A 93 -4.00 -1.02 -7.96
CA GLU A 93 -5.38 -0.62 -7.81
C GLU A 93 -5.88 -1.02 -6.43
N VAL A 94 -6.42 -0.05 -5.69
CA VAL A 94 -7.11 -0.26 -4.42
C VAL A 94 -8.54 -0.72 -4.73
N CYS A 95 -8.80 -2.01 -4.58
CA CYS A 95 -10.13 -2.61 -4.66
C CYS A 95 -10.89 -2.36 -3.35
N GLY A 96 -11.58 -1.22 -3.24
CA GLY A 96 -12.45 -0.93 -2.09
C GLY A 96 -13.72 -0.18 -2.50
N LEU A 97 -14.88 -0.84 -2.34
CA LEU A 97 -15.72 -0.71 -1.14
C LEU A 97 -16.14 -2.10 -0.68
#